data_AF-A0A6Q2WSZ0-F1
#
_entry.id   AF-A0A6Q2WSZ0-F1
#
_cell.length_a   1.000
_cell.length_b   1.000
_cell.length_c   1.000
_cell.angle_alpha   90.00
_cell.angle_beta   90.00
_cell.angle_gamma   90.00
#
_symmetry.space_group_name_H-M   'P 1'
#
loop_
_entity.id
_entity.type
_entity.pdbx_description
1 polymer ?
#
loop_
_entity_poly.entity_id
_entity_poly.type
_entity_poly.pdbx_seq_one_letter_code
_entity_poly.pdbx_strand_id
1 'polypeptide(L)'
;MIILISNYPNPQTTLPMFRNRTFSVWRRFSDFLGLYEKLSLKHSLNGCIIPPPPEKSVVGMTKVKVGKEDSSSADFVERRRAALERYLQRVVSHPSLLQDPDVREFLERDELPRAVSTQALSGAGFLKMINKASDAVNKMTIKINESDTWFDDKLQEVESEELQLRKLHTVVESLVNHRKELCGNTAVFAKSIAMLGTSEDNTALSRALSQLAEVEDKMEALHQAQAASDFFIFAELLADYIRLLGAVRGCFEQRMKAWQRWQESQSTLQKKREAEAKLLWANKPDKLQQAKEEITEWEGKVTQYERDFDRISVTVRKEVLRFEKEKSKDFKSQLVKYLESFLQSQQRLIKFWEAFLPEAKAIA
;
A
#
# COMPACT_ATOMS: atom_id res chain seq x y z
N MET A 1 8.75 17.80 -0.77
CA MET A 1 8.10 17.19 0.40
C MET A 1 9.19 16.99 1.44
N ILE A 2 9.07 17.61 2.61
CA ILE A 2 9.96 17.34 3.74
C ILE A 2 9.52 15.99 4.30
N ILE A 3 10.41 15.01 4.27
CA ILE A 3 10.21 13.77 5.01
C ILE A 3 10.95 13.96 6.33
N LEU A 4 10.21 14.25 7.39
CA LEU A 4 10.71 14.02 8.74
C LEU A 4 10.50 12.54 9.02
N ILE A 5 11.58 11.75 9.10
CA ILE A 5 11.49 10.48 9.82
C ILE A 5 11.42 10.83 11.30
N SER A 6 10.22 11.15 11.75
CA SER A 6 9.87 11.12 13.16
C SER A 6 9.27 9.74 13.42
N ASN A 7 10.03 8.87 14.07
CA ASN A 7 9.38 7.84 14.87
C ASN A 7 8.53 8.62 15.91
N TYR A 8 7.20 8.59 15.80
CA TYR A 8 6.30 9.17 16.80
C TYR A 8 6.70 8.73 18.23
N PRO A 9 6.63 9.56 19.30
CA PRO A 9 6.91 10.98 19.42
C PRO A 9 8.33 11.19 19.97
N ASN A 10 9.37 10.85 19.20
CA ASN A 10 10.74 11.25 19.51
C ASN A 10 11.56 11.26 18.20
N PRO A 11 11.93 12.44 17.66
CA PRO A 11 12.56 12.56 16.32
C PRO A 11 14.01 12.06 16.27
N GLN A 12 14.43 11.20 17.20
CA GLN A 12 15.79 10.69 17.32
C GLN A 12 15.84 9.22 16.86
N THR A 13 16.60 8.94 15.79
CA THR A 13 17.03 7.56 15.51
C THR A 13 18.15 7.17 16.48
N THR A 14 18.00 6.04 17.17
CA THR A 14 19.01 5.45 18.05
C THR A 14 19.93 4.47 17.32
N LEU A 15 19.71 4.28 16.01
CA LEU A 15 20.43 3.29 15.23
C LEU A 15 21.82 3.82 14.82
N PRO A 16 22.92 3.12 15.16
CA PRO A 16 24.29 3.58 14.92
C PRO A 16 24.69 3.63 13.44
N MET A 17 23.85 3.07 12.57
CA MET A 17 24.05 3.05 11.12
C MET A 17 23.68 4.36 10.42
N PHE A 18 23.05 5.32 11.12
CA PHE A 18 22.76 6.65 10.60
C PHE A 18 23.81 7.65 11.07
N ARG A 19 24.23 8.53 10.17
CA ARG A 19 25.25 9.57 10.43
C ARG A 19 24.74 10.62 11.43
N ASN A 20 23.47 10.98 11.33
CA ASN A 20 22.82 11.98 12.17
C ASN A 20 21.60 11.38 12.87
N ARG A 21 21.37 11.79 14.13
CA ARG A 21 20.19 11.36 14.91
C ARG A 21 18.89 12.01 14.43
N THR A 22 19.00 13.14 13.75
CA THR A 22 17.91 13.93 13.15
C THR A 22 18.39 14.43 11.79
N PHE A 23 17.60 14.24 10.75
CA PHE A 23 17.88 14.76 9.41
C PHE A 23 16.56 15.05 8.68
N SER A 24 16.63 15.99 7.75
CA SER A 24 15.51 16.40 6.90
C SER A 24 15.99 16.48 5.47
N VAL A 25 15.39 15.71 4.58
CA VAL A 25 15.77 15.68 3.17
C VAL A 25 14.57 15.97 2.28
N TRP A 26 14.86 16.61 1.15
CA TRP A 26 13.86 16.88 0.12
C TRP A 26 13.84 15.73 -0.89
N ARG A 27 12.65 15.16 -1.11
CA ARG A 27 12.43 14.09 -2.10
C ARG A 27 11.30 14.43 -3.05
N ARG A 28 11.52 14.09 -4.31
CA ARG A 28 10.52 14.10 -5.39
C ARG A 28 9.86 12.74 -5.46
N PHE A 29 8.64 12.69 -5.98
CA PHE A 29 7.91 11.44 -6.18
C PHE A 29 8.70 10.41 -7.02
N SER A 30 9.45 10.86 -8.03
CA SER A 30 10.33 10.01 -8.84
C SER A 30 11.38 9.28 -8.02
N ASP A 31 11.86 9.88 -6.94
CA ASP A 31 12.92 9.34 -6.12
C ASP A 31 12.41 8.15 -5.30
N PHE A 32 11.15 8.20 -4.84
CA PHE A 32 10.48 7.07 -4.20
C PHE A 32 10.30 5.89 -5.16
N LEU A 33 9.96 6.16 -6.42
CA LEU A 33 9.87 5.11 -7.44
C LEU A 33 11.22 4.47 -7.73
N GLY A 34 12.28 5.29 -7.82
CA GLY A 34 13.65 4.79 -7.98
C GLY A 34 14.10 3.93 -6.81
N LEU A 35 13.79 4.34 -5.57
CA LEU A 35 14.04 3.52 -4.38
C LEU A 35 13.31 2.18 -4.46
N TYR A 36 12.01 2.20 -4.77
CA TYR A 36 11.21 0.98 -4.90
C TYR A 36 11.77 0.02 -5.95
N GLU A 37 12.18 0.52 -7.11
CA GLU A 37 12.77 -0.29 -8.18
C GLU A 37 14.05 -0.98 -7.72
N LYS A 38 14.97 -0.23 -7.11
CA LYS A 38 16.22 -0.78 -6.56
C LYS A 38 15.96 -1.85 -5.50
N LEU A 39 15.03 -1.59 -4.57
CA LEU A 39 14.67 -2.56 -3.53
C LEU A 39 14.02 -3.81 -4.12
N SER A 40 13.12 -3.65 -5.10
CA SER A 40 12.45 -4.76 -5.77
C SER A 40 13.45 -5.66 -6.49
N LEU A 41 14.41 -5.09 -7.23
CA LEU A 41 15.43 -5.87 -7.94
C LEU A 41 16.32 -6.69 -6.99
N LYS A 42 16.65 -6.15 -5.81
CA LYS A 42 17.53 -6.81 -4.83
C LYS A 42 16.81 -7.83 -3.95
N HIS A 43 15.63 -7.48 -3.46
CA HIS A 43 15.00 -8.20 -2.35
C HIS A 43 13.78 -9.02 -2.78
N SER A 44 13.04 -8.62 -3.83
CA SER A 44 11.85 -9.37 -4.27
C SER A 44 12.22 -10.76 -4.80
N LEU A 45 13.34 -10.88 -5.53
CA LEU A 45 13.86 -12.16 -6.02
C LEU A 45 14.22 -13.14 -4.91
N ASN A 46 14.41 -12.64 -3.68
CA ASN A 46 14.70 -13.45 -2.50
C ASN A 46 13.45 -13.77 -1.66
N GLY A 47 12.25 -13.38 -2.12
CA GLY A 47 10.99 -13.64 -1.40
C GLY A 47 10.64 -12.61 -0.33
N CYS A 48 11.25 -11.42 -0.36
CA CYS A 48 10.94 -10.32 0.56
C CYS A 48 9.72 -9.51 0.10
N ILE A 49 8.83 -9.15 1.03
CA ILE A 49 7.66 -8.31 0.74
C ILE A 49 8.12 -6.86 0.69
N ILE A 50 8.13 -6.29 -0.52
CA ILE A 50 8.48 -4.89 -0.75
C ILE A 50 7.20 -4.05 -0.76
N PRO A 51 7.05 -3.07 0.16
CA PRO A 51 5.91 -2.17 0.15
C PRO A 51 5.82 -1.46 -1.21
N PRO A 52 4.68 -1.47 -1.91
CA PRO A 52 4.53 -0.76 -3.16
C PRO A 52 4.29 0.74 -2.92
N PRO A 53 4.86 1.63 -3.75
CA PRO A 53 4.62 3.07 -3.64
C PRO A 53 3.16 3.41 -4.02
N PRO A 54 2.63 4.53 -3.53
CA PRO A 54 1.30 4.98 -3.93
C PRO A 54 1.25 5.28 -5.43
N GLU A 55 0.12 5.00 -6.07
CA GLU A 55 -0.04 5.17 -7.51
C GLU A 55 0.12 6.63 -7.95
N LYS A 56 0.63 6.84 -9.17
CA LYS A 56 0.57 8.15 -9.83
C LYS A 56 -0.89 8.45 -10.13
N SER A 57 -1.57 9.21 -9.27
CA SER A 57 -2.87 9.76 -9.61
C SER A 57 -2.73 10.70 -10.82
N VAL A 58 -3.18 10.22 -11.97
CA VAL A 58 -3.21 10.95 -13.25
C VAL A 58 -4.28 12.05 -13.20
N VAL A 59 -5.40 11.78 -12.52
CA VAL A 59 -6.56 12.68 -12.39
C VAL A 59 -6.24 13.96 -11.61
N GLY A 60 -5.41 13.89 -10.57
CA GLY A 60 -5.02 15.09 -9.81
C GLY A 60 -3.89 15.90 -10.46
N MET A 61 -3.04 15.29 -11.29
CA MET A 61 -1.97 16.03 -12.00
C MET A 61 -2.51 16.95 -13.09
N THR A 62 -3.61 16.57 -13.77
CA THR A 62 -4.25 17.45 -14.76
C THR A 62 -4.97 18.62 -14.10
N LYS A 63 -5.54 18.46 -12.89
CA LYS A 63 -6.21 19.56 -12.17
C LYS A 63 -5.22 20.57 -11.59
N VAL A 64 -4.09 20.13 -11.03
CA VAL A 64 -3.05 21.03 -10.50
C VAL A 64 -2.37 21.86 -11.61
N LYS A 65 -2.31 21.33 -12.85
CA LYS A 65 -1.72 22.05 -14.00
C LYS A 65 -2.62 23.12 -14.62
N VAL A 66 -3.90 23.19 -14.26
CA VAL A 66 -4.87 24.13 -14.86
C VAL A 66 -5.07 25.39 -14.02
N GLY A 67 -4.31 25.56 -12.92
CA GLY A 67 -4.18 26.88 -12.27
C GLY A 67 -5.42 27.46 -11.61
N LYS A 68 -6.43 26.64 -11.29
CA LYS A 68 -7.45 27.03 -10.30
C LYS A 68 -6.95 26.63 -8.92
N GLU A 69 -6.62 27.62 -8.10
CA GLU A 69 -6.44 27.48 -6.65
C GLU A 69 -7.79 27.13 -5.99
N ASP A 70 -8.30 25.93 -6.28
CA ASP A 70 -9.42 25.36 -5.55
C ASP A 70 -8.86 24.53 -4.39
N SER A 71 -9.58 24.47 -3.27
CA SER A 71 -9.34 23.58 -2.11
C SER A 71 -9.00 22.13 -2.51
N SER A 72 -9.49 21.68 -3.66
CA SER A 72 -9.18 20.38 -4.27
C SER A 72 -7.69 20.13 -4.61
N SER A 73 -6.90 21.18 -4.84
CA SER A 73 -5.47 21.07 -5.16
C SER A 73 -4.60 20.83 -3.92
N ALA A 74 -4.92 21.50 -2.81
CA ALA A 74 -4.27 21.30 -1.51
C ALA A 74 -4.58 19.92 -0.95
N ASP A 75 -5.86 19.50 -1.02
CA ASP A 75 -6.30 18.15 -0.64
C ASP A 75 -5.52 17.08 -1.39
N PHE A 76 -5.30 17.26 -2.69
CA PHE A 76 -4.56 16.30 -3.50
C PHE A 76 -3.09 16.16 -3.09
N VAL A 77 -2.41 17.29 -2.84
CA VAL A 77 -1.02 17.30 -2.40
C VAL A 77 -0.88 16.62 -1.04
N GLU A 78 -1.80 16.91 -0.11
CA GLU A 78 -1.80 16.35 1.24
C GLU A 78 -2.06 14.84 1.22
N ARG A 79 -3.01 14.36 0.41
CA ARG A 79 -3.25 12.92 0.17
C ARG A 79 -2.00 12.21 -0.29
N ARG A 80 -1.31 12.78 -1.28
CA ARG A 80 -0.07 12.21 -1.80
C ARG A 80 1.05 12.25 -0.76
N ARG A 81 1.15 13.32 0.03
CA ARG A 81 2.12 13.45 1.11
C ARG A 81 1.96 12.35 2.14
N ALA A 82 0.73 12.18 2.65
CA ALA A 82 0.38 11.15 3.64
C ALA A 82 0.64 9.74 3.11
N ALA A 83 0.31 9.46 1.84
CA ALA A 83 0.54 8.15 1.25
C ALA A 83 2.04 7.82 1.09
N LEU A 84 2.86 8.81 0.72
CA LEU A 84 4.32 8.63 0.63
C LEU A 84 4.98 8.49 2.00
N GLU A 85 4.48 9.22 3.01
CA GLU A 85 4.89 9.07 4.39
C GLU A 85 4.61 7.65 4.89
N ARG A 86 3.40 7.14 4.66
CA ARG A 86 3.04 5.75 5.00
C ARG A 86 3.94 4.74 4.28
N TYR A 87 4.14 4.89 2.98
CA TYR A 87 5.06 4.04 2.21
C TYR A 87 6.45 4.01 2.84
N LEU A 88 7.02 5.18 3.16
CA LEU A 88 8.35 5.23 3.74
C LEU A 88 8.38 4.59 5.12
N GLN A 89 7.37 4.83 5.95
CA GLN A 89 7.23 4.19 7.27
C GLN A 89 7.26 2.67 7.14
N ARG A 90 6.59 2.08 6.14
CA ARG A 90 6.63 0.62 5.87
C ARG A 90 8.03 0.15 5.49
N VAL A 91 8.74 0.90 4.65
CA VAL A 91 10.11 0.57 4.22
C VAL A 91 11.06 0.59 5.43
N VAL A 92 10.99 1.63 6.25
CA VAL A 92 11.91 1.78 7.40
C VAL A 92 11.53 0.90 8.59
N SER A 93 10.27 0.47 8.71
CA SER A 93 9.87 -0.50 9.75
C SER A 93 10.34 -1.92 9.46
N HIS A 94 10.66 -2.22 8.20
CA HIS A 94 11.12 -3.54 7.78
C HIS A 94 12.61 -3.73 8.13
N PRO A 95 12.98 -4.75 8.95
CA PRO A 95 14.36 -4.92 9.43
C PRO A 95 15.42 -5.04 8.33
N SER A 96 15.15 -5.84 7.28
CA SER A 96 16.07 -6.00 6.15
C SER A 96 16.16 -4.77 5.25
N LEU A 97 15.02 -4.14 4.91
CA LEU A 97 15.02 -2.96 4.02
C LEU A 97 15.67 -1.75 4.68
N LEU A 98 15.46 -1.55 5.98
CA LEU A 98 16.08 -0.47 6.73
C LEU A 98 17.61 -0.51 6.63
N GLN A 99 18.20 -1.71 6.60
CA GLN A 99 19.65 -1.91 6.49
C GLN A 99 20.19 -1.73 5.06
N ASP A 100 19.33 -1.62 4.05
CA ASP A 100 19.76 -1.46 2.66
C ASP A 100 20.49 -0.12 2.45
N PRO A 101 21.67 -0.12 1.81
CA PRO A 101 22.40 1.10 1.50
C PRO A 101 21.60 2.13 0.71
N ASP A 102 20.72 1.71 -0.20
CA ASP A 102 19.87 2.62 -0.98
C ASP A 102 18.81 3.30 -0.11
N VAL A 103 18.30 2.63 0.93
CA VAL A 103 17.40 3.26 1.91
C VAL A 103 18.17 4.30 2.70
N ARG A 104 19.37 3.97 3.21
CA ARG A 104 20.20 4.95 3.92
C ARG A 104 20.55 6.16 3.06
N GLU A 105 20.96 5.93 1.81
CA GLU A 105 21.25 7.00 0.85
C GLU A 105 20.00 7.86 0.60
N PHE A 106 18.85 7.21 0.40
CA PHE A 106 17.57 7.90 0.23
C PHE A 106 17.17 8.73 1.44
N LEU A 107 17.66 8.41 2.64
CA LEU A 107 17.35 9.15 3.86
C LEU A 107 18.35 10.26 4.18
N GLU A 108 19.62 10.09 3.84
CA GLU A 108 20.68 10.98 4.32
C GLU A 108 21.26 11.93 3.26
N ARG A 109 21.15 11.62 1.96
CA ARG A 109 21.73 12.51 0.93
C ARG A 109 20.89 13.76 0.71
N ASP A 110 21.50 14.94 0.64
CA ASP A 110 20.76 16.16 0.33
C ASP A 110 20.14 16.11 -1.07
N GLU A 111 20.92 15.67 -2.07
CA GLU A 111 20.47 15.50 -3.45
C GLU A 111 20.68 14.07 -3.95
N LEU A 112 19.65 13.51 -4.58
CA LEU A 112 19.73 12.23 -5.28
C LEU A 112 19.85 12.45 -6.79
N PRO A 113 20.62 11.63 -7.52
CA PRO A 113 20.59 11.62 -8.97
C PRO A 113 19.16 11.40 -9.46
N ARG A 114 18.73 12.17 -10.46
CA ARG A 114 17.36 12.10 -10.97
C ARG A 114 17.07 10.68 -11.46
N ALA A 115 16.07 10.03 -10.87
CA ALA A 115 15.68 8.68 -11.27
C ALA A 115 15.27 8.64 -12.75
N VAL A 116 16.10 7.99 -13.57
CA VAL A 116 15.86 7.69 -14.98
C VAL A 116 14.94 6.46 -15.08
N SER A 117 14.08 6.40 -16.10
CA SER A 117 13.18 5.25 -16.40
C SER A 117 11.94 5.02 -15.49
N THR A 118 11.53 5.97 -14.64
CA THR A 118 10.29 5.86 -13.83
C THR A 118 8.96 5.94 -14.60
N GLN A 119 9.00 5.93 -15.93
CA GLN A 119 7.81 5.94 -16.80
C GLN A 119 7.13 4.56 -16.88
N ALA A 120 7.88 3.45 -16.79
CA ALA A 120 7.32 2.09 -16.81
C ALA A 120 6.57 1.73 -15.51
N LEU A 121 6.96 2.33 -14.37
CA LEU A 121 6.34 2.17 -13.05
C LEU A 121 5.10 3.07 -12.85
N SER A 122 4.66 3.77 -13.90
CA SER A 122 3.57 4.75 -13.86
C SER A 122 2.21 4.11 -14.16
N GLY A 123 1.41 3.82 -13.13
CA GLY A 123 -0.06 3.68 -13.16
C GLY A 123 -0.67 2.58 -14.06
N ALA A 124 -0.53 2.70 -15.39
CA ALA A 124 -1.20 1.82 -16.35
C ALA A 124 -0.38 0.56 -16.72
N GLY A 125 0.96 0.60 -16.60
CA GLY A 125 1.83 -0.54 -16.89
C GLY A 125 1.84 -1.60 -15.78
N PHE A 126 1.81 -1.14 -14.52
CA PHE A 126 1.88 -1.98 -13.32
C PHE A 126 0.57 -2.75 -13.08
N LEU A 127 -0.60 -2.08 -13.16
CA LEU A 127 -1.92 -2.74 -13.07
C LEU A 127 -2.13 -3.78 -14.19
N LYS A 128 -1.63 -3.52 -15.40
CA LYS A 128 -1.66 -4.51 -16.49
C LYS A 128 -0.72 -5.69 -16.27
N MET A 129 0.40 -5.51 -15.59
CA MET A 129 1.34 -6.60 -15.29
C MET A 129 0.83 -7.49 -14.16
N ILE A 130 0.20 -6.92 -13.12
CA ILE A 130 -0.45 -7.67 -12.02
C ILE A 130 -1.68 -8.42 -12.52
N ASN A 131 -2.55 -7.80 -13.33
CA ASN A 131 -3.72 -8.48 -13.87
C ASN A 131 -3.33 -9.57 -14.88
N LYS A 132 -2.25 -9.37 -15.67
CA LYS A 132 -1.73 -10.42 -16.56
C LYS A 132 -1.07 -11.57 -15.82
N ALA A 133 -0.45 -11.33 -14.66
CA ALA A 133 0.07 -12.39 -13.80
C ALA A 133 -1.09 -13.21 -13.23
N SER A 134 -2.17 -12.57 -12.78
CA SER A 134 -3.38 -13.24 -12.31
C SER A 134 -4.07 -14.10 -13.38
N ASP A 135 -4.13 -13.63 -14.64
CA ASP A 135 -4.71 -14.41 -15.76
C ASP A 135 -3.79 -15.54 -16.26
N ALA A 136 -2.46 -15.42 -16.08
CA ALA A 136 -1.50 -16.44 -16.47
C ALA A 136 -1.50 -17.67 -15.53
N VAL A 137 -1.94 -17.50 -14.27
CA VAL A 137 -2.07 -18.58 -13.29
C VAL A 137 -3.18 -19.56 -13.65
N ASN A 138 -4.25 -19.11 -14.33
CA ASN A 138 -5.32 -19.98 -14.81
C ASN A 138 -4.95 -20.87 -16.02
N LYS A 139 -3.74 -20.70 -16.61
CA LYS A 139 -3.30 -21.46 -17.79
C LYS A 139 -2.05 -22.32 -17.58
N MET A 140 -1.43 -22.31 -16.40
CA MET A 140 -0.33 -23.22 -16.07
C MET A 140 -0.78 -24.25 -15.05
N THR A 141 -1.54 -25.24 -15.51
CA THR A 141 -1.95 -26.42 -14.74
C THR A 141 -0.79 -27.42 -14.54
N ILE A 142 0.42 -26.94 -14.25
CA ILE A 142 1.47 -27.80 -13.72
C ILE A 142 1.21 -27.86 -12.22
N LYS A 143 0.43 -28.86 -11.81
CA LYS A 143 0.23 -29.17 -10.39
C LYS A 143 1.61 -29.37 -9.77
N ILE A 144 2.01 -28.44 -8.91
CA ILE A 144 3.11 -28.67 -7.98
C ILE A 144 2.73 -29.95 -7.24
N ASN A 145 3.60 -30.95 -7.23
CA ASN A 145 3.46 -32.03 -6.26
C ASN A 145 3.97 -31.48 -4.93
N GLU A 146 3.23 -30.52 -4.38
CA GLU A 146 3.64 -29.70 -3.25
C GLU A 146 3.46 -30.51 -1.98
N SER A 147 4.56 -30.83 -1.31
CA SER A 147 4.53 -31.53 -0.03
C SER A 147 4.07 -30.63 1.13
N ASP A 148 4.07 -29.30 0.93
CA ASP A 148 3.81 -28.30 1.98
C ASP A 148 2.50 -27.53 1.70
N THR A 149 1.38 -28.07 2.20
CA THR A 149 0.04 -27.50 2.00
C THR A 149 -0.12 -26.09 2.56
N TRP A 150 0.78 -25.66 3.46
CA TRP A 150 0.74 -24.33 4.04
C TRP A 150 0.80 -23.23 2.99
N PHE A 151 1.60 -23.38 1.91
CA PHE A 151 1.72 -22.33 0.89
C PHE A 151 0.43 -22.16 0.10
N ASP A 152 -0.22 -23.26 -0.27
CA ASP A 152 -1.50 -23.25 -0.98
C ASP A 152 -2.61 -22.66 -0.10
N ASP A 153 -2.74 -23.16 1.13
CA ASP A 153 -3.75 -22.69 2.09
C ASP A 153 -3.57 -21.18 2.37
N LYS A 154 -2.31 -20.74 2.55
CA LYS A 154 -2.00 -19.34 2.85
C LYS A 154 -2.21 -18.43 1.65
N LEU A 155 -1.90 -18.89 0.44
CA LEU A 155 -2.17 -18.12 -0.78
C LEU A 155 -3.68 -17.90 -0.96
N GLN A 156 -4.50 -18.94 -0.77
CA GLN A 156 -5.96 -18.83 -0.83
C GLN A 156 -6.51 -17.87 0.23
N GLU A 157 -5.96 -17.91 1.45
CA GLU A 157 -6.33 -16.98 2.52
C GLU A 157 -6.02 -15.52 2.14
N VAL A 158 -4.82 -15.27 1.61
CA VAL A 158 -4.39 -13.93 1.14
C VAL A 158 -5.29 -13.42 0.01
N GLU A 159 -5.64 -14.26 -0.95
CA GLU A 159 -6.52 -13.88 -2.08
C GLU A 159 -7.95 -13.59 -1.63
N SER A 160 -8.48 -14.40 -0.71
CA SER A 160 -9.79 -14.18 -0.11
C SER A 160 -9.83 -12.88 0.71
N GLU A 161 -8.79 -12.63 1.51
CA GLU A 161 -8.67 -11.39 2.28
C GLU A 161 -8.58 -10.16 1.36
N GLU A 162 -7.77 -10.22 0.30
CA GLU A 162 -7.65 -9.12 -0.67
C GLU A 162 -9.01 -8.78 -1.29
N LEU A 163 -9.78 -9.81 -1.70
CA LEU A 163 -11.10 -9.63 -2.27
C LEU A 163 -12.08 -8.97 -1.28
N GLN A 164 -12.05 -9.39 -0.02
CA GLN A 164 -12.91 -8.82 1.03
C GLN A 164 -12.54 -7.37 1.33
N LEU A 165 -11.24 -7.06 1.45
CA LEU A 165 -10.77 -5.71 1.69
C LEU A 165 -11.09 -4.78 0.51
N ARG A 166 -11.02 -5.26 -0.73
CA ARG A 166 -11.45 -4.48 -1.91
C ARG A 166 -12.92 -4.11 -1.84
N LYS A 167 -13.80 -5.06 -1.48
CA LYS A 167 -15.23 -4.78 -1.29
C LYS A 167 -15.47 -3.75 -0.19
N LEU A 168 -14.80 -3.91 0.95
CA LEU A 168 -14.89 -2.97 2.06
C LEU A 168 -14.39 -1.58 1.66
N HIS A 169 -13.26 -1.50 0.95
CA HIS A 169 -12.70 -0.23 0.46
C HIS A 169 -13.70 0.51 -0.43
N THR A 170 -14.35 -0.15 -1.38
CA THR A 170 -15.37 0.47 -2.24
C THR A 170 -16.52 1.07 -1.42
N VAL A 171 -16.98 0.37 -0.38
CA VAL A 171 -18.05 0.87 0.49
C VAL A 171 -17.57 2.06 1.32
N VAL A 172 -16.32 2.04 1.81
CA VAL A 172 -15.74 3.15 2.57
C VAL A 172 -15.49 4.38 1.68
N GLU A 173 -15.06 4.19 0.43
CA GLU A 173 -14.95 5.29 -0.54
C GLU A 173 -16.32 5.95 -0.79
N SER A 174 -17.36 5.13 -0.92
CA SER A 174 -18.73 5.61 -1.02
C SER A 174 -19.13 6.40 0.23
N LEU A 175 -18.81 5.91 1.44
CA LEU A 175 -19.06 6.62 2.70
C LEU A 175 -18.38 8.01 2.72
N VAL A 176 -17.12 8.11 2.29
CA VAL A 176 -16.39 9.38 2.18
C VAL A 176 -17.13 10.36 1.27
N ASN A 177 -17.61 9.89 0.12
CA ASN A 177 -18.32 10.75 -0.83
C ASN A 177 -19.66 11.24 -0.25
N HIS A 178 -20.46 10.34 0.32
CA HIS A 178 -21.72 10.72 0.97
C HIS A 178 -21.50 11.71 2.12
N ARG A 179 -20.41 11.57 2.90
CA ARG A 179 -20.08 12.52 3.98
C ARG A 179 -19.75 13.91 3.44
N LYS A 180 -19.04 13.99 2.31
CA LYS A 180 -18.75 15.27 1.64
C LYS A 180 -19.99 15.92 1.04
N GLU A 181 -20.88 15.12 0.46
CA GLU A 181 -22.17 15.60 -0.04
C GLU A 181 -23.03 16.13 1.11
N LEU A 182 -23.09 15.41 2.23
CA LEU A 182 -23.77 15.86 3.44
C LEU A 182 -23.20 17.19 3.93
N CYS A 183 -21.88 17.31 4.03
CA CYS A 183 -21.19 18.56 4.37
C CYS A 183 -21.62 19.72 3.45
N GLY A 184 -21.60 19.50 2.13
CA GLY A 184 -22.01 20.52 1.16
C GLY A 184 -23.48 20.92 1.27
N ASN A 185 -24.37 19.95 1.49
CA ASN A 185 -25.80 20.21 1.68
C ASN A 185 -26.07 20.97 2.98
N THR A 186 -25.41 20.61 4.07
CA THR A 186 -25.47 21.33 5.35
C THR A 186 -24.99 22.77 5.20
N ALA A 187 -23.90 23.00 4.45
CA ALA A 187 -23.41 24.36 4.17
C ALA A 187 -24.44 25.21 3.43
N VAL A 188 -25.15 24.63 2.46
CA VAL A 188 -26.22 25.33 1.72
C VAL A 188 -27.40 25.60 2.63
N PHE A 189 -27.80 24.61 3.44
CA PHE A 189 -28.89 24.74 4.40
C PHE A 189 -28.64 25.85 5.42
N ALA A 190 -27.45 25.89 6.03
CA ALA A 190 -27.05 26.93 6.98
C ALA A 190 -27.19 28.34 6.37
N LYS A 191 -26.68 28.53 5.15
CA LYS A 191 -26.80 29.79 4.41
C LYS A 191 -28.25 30.17 4.11
N SER A 192 -29.07 29.21 3.67
CA SER A 192 -30.49 29.45 3.39
C SER A 192 -31.27 29.84 4.64
N ILE A 193 -31.00 29.18 5.78
CA ILE A 193 -31.62 29.51 7.07
C ILE A 193 -31.18 30.90 7.56
N ALA A 194 -29.90 31.26 7.40
CA ALA A 194 -29.42 32.59 7.73
C ALA A 194 -30.16 33.67 6.91
N MET A 195 -30.31 33.46 5.60
CA MET A 195 -31.06 34.37 4.73
C MET A 195 -32.54 34.48 5.13
N LEU A 196 -33.18 33.37 5.48
CA LEU A 196 -34.55 33.38 5.99
C LEU A 196 -34.65 34.19 7.29
N GLY A 197 -33.71 33.99 8.22
CA GLY A 197 -33.64 34.75 9.47
C GLY A 197 -33.52 36.26 9.25
N THR A 198 -32.79 36.71 8.24
CA THR A 198 -32.69 38.14 7.88
C THR A 198 -33.96 38.72 7.25
N SER A 199 -34.84 37.87 6.74
CA SER A 199 -36.09 38.27 6.08
C SER A 199 -37.30 38.22 7.03
N GLU A 200 -37.10 37.75 8.26
CA GLU A 200 -38.16 37.50 9.24
C GLU A 200 -38.40 38.74 10.11
N ASP A 201 -39.66 39.18 10.19
CA ASP A 201 -40.06 40.37 10.96
C ASP A 201 -40.14 40.08 12.47
N ASN A 202 -40.49 38.85 12.85
CA ASN A 202 -40.52 38.46 14.25
C ASN A 202 -39.09 38.31 14.80
N THR A 203 -38.69 39.22 15.68
CA THR A 203 -37.34 39.26 16.25
C THR A 203 -36.93 37.96 16.96
N ALA A 204 -37.86 37.30 17.66
CA ALA A 204 -37.55 36.04 18.35
C ALA A 204 -37.29 34.90 17.35
N LEU A 205 -38.13 34.80 16.31
CA LEU A 205 -37.96 33.81 15.25
C LEU A 205 -36.71 34.08 14.39
N SER A 206 -36.46 35.33 14.02
CA SER A 206 -35.26 35.77 13.31
C SER A 206 -33.97 35.40 14.06
N ARG A 207 -33.94 35.64 15.38
CA ARG A 207 -32.82 35.26 16.25
C ARG A 207 -32.62 33.75 16.27
N ALA A 208 -33.68 32.97 16.44
CA ALA A 208 -33.57 31.52 16.50
C ALA A 208 -33.13 30.91 15.16
N LEU A 209 -33.61 31.42 14.03
CA LEU A 209 -33.14 31.02 12.70
C LEU A 209 -31.65 31.34 12.52
N SER A 210 -31.20 32.52 12.94
CA SER A 210 -29.78 32.90 12.87
C SER A 210 -28.89 31.95 13.69
N GLN A 211 -29.35 31.53 14.86
CA GLN A 211 -28.62 30.57 15.69
C GLN A 211 -28.67 29.15 15.13
N LEU A 212 -29.79 28.74 14.52
CA LEU A 212 -29.87 27.47 13.80
C LEU A 212 -28.85 27.44 12.66
N ALA A 213 -28.73 28.53 11.89
CA ALA A 213 -27.69 28.63 10.86
C ALA A 213 -26.28 28.47 11.43
N GLU A 214 -25.96 29.11 12.55
CA GLU A 214 -24.66 28.97 13.21
C GLU A 214 -24.40 27.53 13.70
N VAL A 215 -25.43 26.85 14.18
CA VAL A 215 -25.37 25.44 14.60
C VAL A 215 -25.08 24.54 13.40
N GLU A 216 -25.76 24.77 12.27
CA GLU A 216 -25.53 24.03 11.02
C GLU A 216 -24.16 24.32 10.42
N ASP A 217 -23.64 25.55 10.49
CA ASP A 217 -22.24 25.87 10.11
C ASP A 217 -21.23 25.08 10.96
N LYS A 218 -21.50 24.91 12.26
CA LYS A 218 -20.66 24.07 13.13
C LYS A 218 -20.79 22.57 12.77
N MET A 219 -21.96 22.11 12.33
CA MET A 219 -22.17 20.73 11.86
C MET A 219 -21.47 20.46 10.52
N GLU A 220 -21.48 21.42 9.61
CA GLU A 220 -20.73 21.40 8.35
C GLU A 220 -19.24 21.13 8.62
N ALA A 221 -18.62 21.90 9.52
CA ALA A 221 -17.23 21.68 9.92
C ALA A 221 -16.98 20.28 10.53
N LEU A 222 -17.93 19.74 11.31
CA LEU A 222 -17.85 18.37 11.82
C LEU A 222 -17.93 17.33 10.70
N HIS A 223 -18.85 17.48 9.75
CA HIS A 223 -18.98 16.58 8.61
C HIS A 223 -17.73 16.60 7.75
N GLN A 224 -17.13 17.77 7.53
CA GLN A 224 -15.85 17.90 6.84
C GLN A 224 -14.73 17.15 7.57
N ALA A 225 -14.62 17.29 8.90
CA ALA A 225 -13.63 16.57 9.71
C ALA A 225 -13.86 15.05 9.72
N GLN A 226 -15.11 14.60 9.76
CA GLN A 226 -15.49 13.19 9.62
C GLN A 226 -15.10 12.66 8.24
N ALA A 227 -15.40 13.39 7.16
CA ALA A 227 -15.04 12.99 5.80
C ALA A 227 -13.51 12.85 5.64
N ALA A 228 -12.75 13.74 6.28
CA ALA A 228 -11.29 13.63 6.34
C ALA A 228 -10.84 12.37 7.11
N SER A 229 -11.44 12.07 8.26
CA SER A 229 -11.12 10.86 9.03
C SER A 229 -11.48 9.57 8.29
N ASP A 230 -12.68 9.51 7.69
CA ASP A 230 -13.17 8.41 6.85
C ASP A 230 -12.16 8.13 5.71
N PHE A 231 -11.61 9.19 5.10
CA PHE A 231 -10.63 9.07 4.02
C PHE A 231 -9.22 8.72 4.51
N PHE A 232 -8.59 9.59 5.32
CA PHE A 232 -7.17 9.51 5.65
C PHE A 232 -6.81 8.38 6.62
N ILE A 233 -7.76 7.98 7.48
CA ILE A 233 -7.56 6.89 8.43
C ILE A 233 -8.08 5.59 7.84
N PHE A 234 -9.34 5.53 7.42
CA PHE A 234 -9.97 4.25 7.09
C PHE A 234 -9.79 3.84 5.62
N ALA A 235 -10.21 4.67 4.66
CA ALA A 235 -10.08 4.34 3.24
C ALA A 235 -8.60 4.10 2.86
N GLU A 236 -7.72 4.98 3.28
CA GLU A 236 -6.29 4.88 2.99
C GLU A 236 -5.61 3.67 3.66
N LEU A 237 -6.05 3.26 4.85
CA LEU A 237 -5.58 2.02 5.49
C LEU A 237 -5.92 0.80 4.64
N LEU A 238 -7.18 0.71 4.19
CA LEU A 238 -7.64 -0.39 3.36
C LEU A 238 -6.91 -0.40 2.01
N ALA A 239 -6.77 0.76 1.36
CA ALA A 239 -6.03 0.90 0.11
C ALA A 239 -4.56 0.45 0.26
N ASP A 240 -3.92 0.79 1.39
CA ASP A 240 -2.55 0.39 1.70
C ASP A 240 -2.41 -1.13 1.82
N TYR A 241 -3.28 -1.75 2.61
CA TYR A 241 -3.23 -3.20 2.82
C TYR A 241 -3.65 -4.00 1.58
N ILE A 242 -4.55 -3.51 0.74
CA ILE A 242 -4.83 -4.12 -0.56
C ILE A 242 -3.57 -4.16 -1.43
N ARG A 243 -2.80 -3.05 -1.49
CA ARG A 243 -1.54 -3.03 -2.25
C ARG A 243 -0.49 -3.94 -1.64
N LEU A 244 -0.39 -3.99 -0.31
CA LEU A 244 0.55 -4.88 0.39
C LEU A 244 0.20 -6.36 0.19
N LEU A 245 -1.08 -6.74 0.19
CA LEU A 245 -1.51 -8.11 -0.15
C LEU A 245 -1.14 -8.46 -1.60
N GLY A 246 -1.21 -7.51 -2.53
CA GLY A 246 -0.65 -7.67 -3.88
C GLY A 246 0.85 -7.97 -3.87
N ALA A 247 1.64 -7.30 -3.02
CA ALA A 247 3.07 -7.58 -2.85
C ALA A 247 3.33 -8.95 -2.19
N VAL A 248 2.47 -9.38 -1.26
CA VAL A 248 2.50 -10.73 -0.68
C VAL A 248 2.30 -11.78 -1.76
N ARG A 249 1.26 -11.64 -2.61
CA ARG A 249 1.04 -12.53 -3.76
C ARG A 249 2.24 -12.57 -4.70
N GLY A 250 2.86 -11.41 -4.96
CA GLY A 250 4.12 -11.34 -5.70
C GLY A 250 5.24 -12.20 -5.10
N CYS A 251 5.32 -12.34 -3.77
CA CYS A 251 6.32 -13.22 -3.13
C CYS A 251 6.03 -14.72 -3.38
N PHE A 252 4.75 -15.12 -3.34
CA PHE A 252 4.34 -16.48 -3.72
C PHE A 252 4.66 -16.76 -5.19
N GLU A 253 4.43 -15.80 -6.09
CA GLU A 253 4.80 -15.93 -7.51
C GLU A 253 6.31 -16.10 -7.70
N GLN A 254 7.15 -15.38 -6.95
CA GLN A 254 8.61 -15.55 -7.03
C GLN A 254 9.04 -16.93 -6.55
N ARG A 255 8.44 -17.43 -5.47
CA ARG A 255 8.67 -18.81 -5.02
C ARG A 255 8.26 -19.82 -6.08
N MET A 256 7.12 -19.63 -6.74
CA MET A 256 6.67 -20.50 -7.82
C MET A 256 7.63 -20.49 -9.02
N LYS A 257 8.16 -19.33 -9.41
CA LYS A 257 9.19 -19.22 -10.46
C LYS A 257 10.49 -19.95 -10.08
N ALA A 258 10.92 -19.86 -8.82
CA ALA A 258 12.10 -20.58 -8.33
C ALA A 258 11.89 -22.10 -8.40
N TRP A 259 10.70 -22.57 -8.01
CA TRP A 259 10.33 -23.99 -8.14
C TRP A 259 10.32 -24.45 -9.60
N GLN A 260 9.68 -23.71 -10.50
CA GLN A 260 9.64 -24.01 -11.93
C GLN A 260 11.05 -24.13 -12.51
N ARG A 261 11.94 -23.18 -12.19
CA ARG A 261 13.35 -23.20 -12.62
C ARG A 261 14.09 -24.44 -12.12
N TRP A 262 13.86 -24.85 -10.88
CA TRP A 262 14.43 -26.07 -10.33
C TRP A 262 13.92 -27.31 -11.07
N GLN A 263 12.61 -27.45 -11.27
CA GLN A 263 12.02 -28.59 -11.97
C GLN A 263 12.46 -28.69 -13.44
N GLU A 264 12.52 -27.56 -14.15
CA GLU A 264 13.04 -27.50 -15.53
C GLU A 264 14.50 -27.94 -15.62
N SER A 265 15.32 -27.57 -14.63
CA SER A 265 16.71 -28.01 -14.55
C SER A 265 16.83 -29.51 -14.28
N GLN A 266 15.94 -30.07 -13.45
CA GLN A 266 15.90 -31.50 -13.15
C GLN A 266 15.47 -32.31 -14.38
N SER A 267 14.46 -31.83 -15.12
CA SER A 267 14.04 -32.41 -16.40
C SER A 267 15.17 -32.37 -17.44
N THR A 268 15.91 -31.26 -17.50
CA THR A 268 17.08 -31.12 -18.38
C THR A 268 18.18 -32.10 -18.02
N LEU A 269 18.52 -32.22 -16.74
CA LEU A 269 19.51 -33.19 -16.26
C LEU A 269 19.11 -34.63 -16.61
N GLN A 270 17.83 -34.99 -16.43
CA GLN A 270 17.31 -36.30 -16.78
C GLN A 270 17.50 -36.61 -18.29
N LYS A 271 17.19 -35.66 -19.16
CA LYS A 271 17.43 -35.79 -20.62
C LYS A 271 18.92 -35.95 -20.96
N LYS A 272 19.81 -35.27 -20.22
CA LYS A 272 21.27 -35.42 -20.39
C LYS A 272 21.75 -36.82 -20.00
N ARG A 273 21.26 -37.35 -18.88
CA ARG A 273 21.53 -38.75 -18.44
C ARG A 273 21.03 -39.78 -19.46
N GLU A 274 19.83 -39.58 -20.01
CA GLU A 274 19.30 -40.45 -21.08
C GLU A 274 20.13 -40.38 -22.37
N ALA A 275 20.65 -39.19 -22.71
CA ALA A 275 21.53 -39.01 -23.86
C ALA A 275 22.89 -39.70 -23.65
N GLU A 276 23.48 -39.59 -22.45
CA GLU A 276 24.70 -40.32 -22.08
C GLU A 276 24.48 -41.83 -22.20
N ALA A 277 23.38 -42.36 -21.65
CA ALA A 277 23.05 -43.78 -21.76
C ALA A 277 23.00 -44.22 -23.24
N LYS A 278 22.35 -43.45 -24.12
CA LYS A 278 22.32 -43.74 -25.56
C LYS A 278 23.71 -43.73 -26.21
N LEU A 279 24.59 -42.80 -25.82
CA LEU A 279 25.97 -42.75 -26.32
C LEU A 279 26.79 -43.95 -25.86
N LEU A 280 26.57 -44.42 -24.63
CA LEU A 280 27.19 -45.62 -24.07
C LEU A 280 26.76 -46.87 -24.83
N TRP A 281 25.46 -47.02 -25.13
CA TRP A 281 24.94 -48.10 -25.98
C TRP A 281 25.46 -48.03 -27.42
N ALA A 282 25.70 -46.83 -27.96
CA ALA A 282 26.20 -46.63 -29.32
C ALA A 282 27.73 -46.75 -29.46
N ASN A 283 28.46 -47.05 -28.37
CA ASN A 283 29.92 -47.21 -28.32
C ASN A 283 30.72 -46.03 -28.92
N LYS A 284 30.36 -44.79 -28.55
CA LYS A 284 31.05 -43.55 -29.00
C LYS A 284 31.84 -42.88 -27.86
N PRO A 285 33.05 -43.38 -27.54
CA PRO A 285 33.81 -42.94 -26.36
C PRO A 285 34.20 -41.45 -26.39
N ASP A 286 34.51 -40.90 -27.57
CA ASP A 286 34.96 -39.50 -27.72
C ASP A 286 33.89 -38.48 -27.28
N LYS A 287 32.60 -38.84 -27.41
CA LYS A 287 31.47 -37.98 -27.01
C LYS A 287 30.97 -38.28 -25.60
N LEU A 288 31.40 -39.40 -25.01
CA LEU A 288 30.95 -39.84 -23.70
C LEU A 288 31.56 -38.97 -22.59
N GLN A 289 32.84 -38.59 -22.73
CA GLN A 289 33.52 -37.73 -21.77
C GLN A 289 32.83 -36.35 -21.68
N GLN A 290 32.51 -35.74 -22.82
CA GLN A 290 31.78 -34.47 -22.88
C GLN A 290 30.38 -34.58 -22.24
N ALA A 291 29.65 -35.68 -22.49
CA ALA A 291 28.33 -35.88 -21.89
C ALA A 291 28.39 -36.00 -20.36
N LYS A 292 29.42 -36.65 -19.82
CA LYS A 292 29.66 -36.75 -18.37
C LYS A 292 29.96 -35.39 -17.74
N GLU A 293 30.81 -34.59 -18.38
CA GLU A 293 31.12 -33.23 -17.92
C GLU A 293 29.87 -32.34 -17.90
N GLU A 294 29.04 -32.40 -18.95
CA GLU A 294 27.75 -31.70 -18.99
C GLU A 294 26.81 -32.16 -17.88
N ILE A 295 26.76 -33.46 -17.58
CA ILE A 295 25.93 -34.00 -16.48
C ILE A 295 26.40 -33.44 -15.13
N THR A 296 27.70 -33.46 -14.85
CA THR A 296 28.25 -32.90 -13.61
C THR A 296 27.93 -31.40 -13.47
N GLU A 297 28.01 -30.63 -14.57
CA GLU A 297 27.62 -29.22 -14.56
C GLU A 297 26.13 -29.03 -14.23
N TRP A 298 25.25 -29.83 -14.86
CA TRP A 298 23.80 -29.77 -14.62
C TRP A 298 23.41 -30.28 -13.24
N GLU A 299 24.11 -31.27 -12.68
CA GLU A 299 23.94 -31.68 -11.28
C GLU A 299 24.22 -30.52 -10.33
N GLY A 300 25.32 -29.79 -10.54
CA GLY A 300 25.63 -28.59 -9.79
C GLY A 300 24.53 -27.52 -9.89
N LYS A 301 23.99 -27.27 -11.09
CA LYS A 301 22.89 -26.32 -11.32
C LYS A 301 21.59 -26.74 -10.62
N VAL A 302 21.22 -28.02 -10.68
CA VAL A 302 20.03 -28.56 -10.02
C VAL A 302 20.14 -28.36 -8.51
N THR A 303 21.29 -28.73 -7.92
CA THR A 303 21.53 -28.54 -6.48
C THR A 303 21.52 -27.06 -6.09
N GLN A 304 22.02 -26.15 -6.95
CA GLN A 304 21.94 -24.72 -6.70
C GLN A 304 20.49 -24.22 -6.70
N TYR A 305 19.69 -24.58 -7.70
CA TYR A 305 18.30 -24.12 -7.80
C TYR A 305 17.39 -24.71 -6.72
N GLU A 306 17.65 -25.94 -6.28
CA GLU A 306 17.01 -26.53 -5.09
C GLU A 306 17.27 -25.67 -3.84
N ARG A 307 18.53 -25.35 -3.57
CA ARG A 307 18.91 -24.48 -2.43
C ARG A 307 18.32 -23.08 -2.53
N ASP A 308 18.26 -22.50 -3.73
CA ASP A 308 17.64 -21.19 -3.94
C ASP A 308 16.13 -21.25 -3.66
N PHE A 309 15.43 -22.30 -4.13
CA PHE A 309 14.01 -22.53 -3.85
C PHE A 309 13.75 -22.69 -2.34
N ASP A 310 14.55 -23.47 -1.63
CA ASP A 310 14.43 -23.66 -0.18
C ASP A 310 14.63 -22.33 0.58
N ARG A 311 15.67 -21.57 0.21
CA ARG A 311 15.96 -20.26 0.81
C ARG A 311 14.80 -19.28 0.60
N ILE A 312 14.27 -19.21 -0.62
CA ILE A 312 13.13 -18.34 -0.94
C ILE A 312 11.90 -18.80 -0.15
N SER A 313 11.63 -20.10 -0.08
CA SER A 313 10.49 -20.66 0.66
C SER A 313 10.52 -20.27 2.15
N VAL A 314 11.67 -20.42 2.80
CA VAL A 314 11.87 -19.99 4.21
C VAL A 314 11.65 -18.48 4.35
N THR A 315 12.16 -17.69 3.40
CA THR A 315 12.04 -16.23 3.43
C THR A 315 10.58 -15.78 3.26
N VAL A 316 9.86 -16.32 2.27
CA VAL A 316 8.44 -16.03 2.04
C VAL A 316 7.62 -16.38 3.29
N ARG A 317 7.83 -17.55 3.90
CA ARG A 317 7.12 -17.92 5.13
C ARG A 317 7.38 -16.93 6.26
N LYS A 318 8.64 -16.55 6.50
CA LYS A 318 9.02 -15.56 7.51
C LYS A 318 8.38 -14.19 7.25
N GLU A 319 8.37 -13.76 6.00
CA GLU A 319 7.85 -12.47 5.58
C GLU A 319 6.33 -12.39 5.70
N VAL A 320 5.61 -13.44 5.30
CA VAL A 320 4.15 -13.52 5.48
C VAL A 320 3.79 -13.45 6.97
N LEU A 321 4.44 -14.25 7.82
CA LEU A 321 4.16 -14.22 9.26
C LEU A 321 4.45 -12.86 9.90
N ARG A 322 5.52 -12.17 9.45
CA ARG A 322 5.84 -10.81 9.88
C ARG A 322 4.73 -9.83 9.45
N PHE A 323 4.35 -9.88 8.18
CA PHE A 323 3.32 -9.04 7.59
C PHE A 323 1.98 -9.18 8.34
N GLU A 324 1.57 -10.40 8.67
CA GLU A 324 0.32 -10.64 9.40
C GLU A 324 0.32 -10.05 10.82
N LYS A 325 1.44 -10.17 11.52
CA LYS A 325 1.60 -9.58 12.84
C LYS A 325 1.55 -8.06 12.79
N GLU A 326 2.21 -7.46 11.80
CA GLU A 326 2.19 -6.01 11.55
C GLU A 326 0.79 -5.55 11.15
N LYS A 327 0.12 -6.26 10.23
CA LYS A 327 -1.26 -6.03 9.80
C LYS A 327 -2.22 -5.97 10.98
N SER A 328 -2.26 -7.02 11.79
CA SER A 328 -3.16 -7.09 12.95
C SER A 328 -2.93 -5.93 13.94
N LYS A 329 -1.67 -5.58 14.20
CA LYS A 329 -1.32 -4.47 15.10
C LYS A 329 -1.77 -3.12 14.53
N ASP A 330 -1.49 -2.86 13.26
CA ASP A 330 -1.79 -1.59 12.63
C ASP A 330 -3.29 -1.40 12.44
N PHE A 331 -4.02 -2.40 11.94
CA PHE A 331 -5.48 -2.36 11.83
C PHE A 331 -6.12 -2.04 13.17
N LYS A 332 -5.71 -2.72 14.26
CA LYS A 332 -6.21 -2.43 15.60
C LYS A 332 -5.95 -0.98 15.98
N SER A 333 -4.73 -0.50 15.83
CA SER A 333 -4.35 0.86 16.19
C SER A 333 -5.13 1.91 15.39
N GLN A 334 -5.27 1.73 14.08
CA GLN A 334 -5.94 2.70 13.20
C GLN A 334 -7.45 2.68 13.37
N LEU A 335 -8.06 1.51 13.55
CA LEU A 335 -9.50 1.41 13.81
C LEU A 335 -9.88 2.04 15.15
N VAL A 336 -9.06 1.87 16.20
CA VAL A 336 -9.28 2.56 17.48
C VAL A 336 -9.25 4.07 17.28
N LYS A 337 -8.23 4.61 16.61
CA LYS A 337 -8.13 6.05 16.31
C LYS A 337 -9.34 6.56 15.50
N TYR A 338 -9.78 5.79 14.52
CA TYR A 338 -10.95 6.12 13.71
C TYR A 338 -12.23 6.19 14.55
N LEU A 339 -12.47 5.17 15.40
CA LEU A 339 -13.65 5.12 16.27
C LEU A 339 -13.62 6.21 17.35
N GLU A 340 -12.45 6.55 17.88
CA GLU A 340 -12.29 7.67 18.82
C GLU A 340 -12.61 9.01 18.15
N SER A 341 -12.11 9.25 16.93
CA SER A 341 -12.45 10.44 16.14
C SER A 341 -13.95 10.53 15.86
N PHE A 342 -14.57 9.39 15.51
CA PHE A 342 -16.01 9.31 15.29
C PHE A 342 -16.80 9.61 16.57
N LEU A 343 -16.44 9.01 17.70
CA LEU A 343 -17.08 9.26 19.00
C LEU A 343 -16.99 10.74 19.40
N GLN A 344 -15.82 11.35 19.28
CA GLN A 344 -15.63 12.77 19.58
C GLN A 344 -16.52 13.66 18.70
N SER A 345 -16.68 13.30 17.43
CA SER A 345 -17.56 14.02 16.50
C SER A 345 -19.02 13.92 16.94
N GLN A 346 -19.49 12.72 17.32
CA GLN A 346 -20.86 12.53 17.83
C GLN A 346 -21.10 13.28 19.14
N GLN A 347 -20.12 13.30 20.05
CA GLN A 347 -20.23 14.07 21.30
C GLN A 347 -20.32 15.58 21.05
N ARG A 348 -19.62 16.11 20.05
CA ARG A 348 -19.73 17.53 19.67
C ARG A 348 -21.08 17.84 19.04
N LEU A 349 -21.59 16.95 18.18
CA LEU A 349 -22.91 17.09 17.57
C LEU A 349 -24.02 17.23 18.63
N ILE A 350 -23.98 16.36 19.66
CA ILE A 350 -24.92 16.43 20.79
C ILE A 350 -24.84 17.81 21.48
N LYS A 351 -23.63 18.28 21.79
CA LYS A 351 -23.43 19.58 22.45
C LYS A 351 -23.97 20.75 21.63
N PHE A 352 -23.86 20.70 20.30
CA PHE A 352 -24.39 21.75 19.43
C PHE A 352 -25.92 21.80 19.47
N TRP A 353 -26.59 20.65 19.41
CA TRP A 353 -28.05 20.58 19.53
C TRP A 353 -28.54 20.95 20.94
N GLU A 354 -27.86 20.51 21.99
CA GLU A 354 -28.20 20.86 23.38
C GLU A 354 -28.08 22.37 23.62
N ALA A 355 -27.07 23.02 23.04
CA ALA A 355 -26.89 24.47 23.12
C ALA A 355 -27.98 25.25 22.38
N PHE A 356 -28.51 24.70 21.28
CA PHE A 356 -29.59 25.32 20.50
C PHE A 356 -30.97 25.16 21.13
N LEU A 357 -31.21 24.07 21.87
CA LEU A 357 -32.52 23.70 22.40
C LEU A 357 -33.26 24.80 23.18
N PRO A 358 -32.63 25.62 24.04
CA PRO A 358 -33.32 26.71 24.75
C PRO A 358 -33.89 27.77 23.81
N GLU A 359 -33.17 28.07 22.72
CA GLU A 359 -33.53 29.13 21.77
C GLU A 359 -34.68 28.66 20.87
N ALA A 360 -34.70 27.37 20.51
CA ALA A 360 -35.85 26.75 19.85
C ALA A 360 -37.13 26.79 20.74
N LYS A 361 -36.98 26.59 22.05
CA LYS A 361 -38.10 26.65 23.00
C LYS A 361 -38.63 28.07 23.24
N ALA A 362 -37.81 29.09 23.02
CA ALA A 362 -38.20 30.48 23.22
C ALA A 362 -39.15 31.03 22.12
N ILE A 363 -39.35 30.28 21.04
CA ILE A 363 -40.26 30.62 19.92
C ILE A 363 -41.68 30.08 20.16
N ALA A 364 -41.80 28.99 20.94
CA ALA A 364 -43.08 28.33 21.29
C ALA A 364 -43.78 29.07 22.43
#